data_AF-A0A7J3TYI7-F1
#
_entry.id   AF-A0A7J3TYI7-F1
#
_cell.length_a   1.000
_cell.length_b   1.000
_cell.length_c   1.000
_cell.angle_alpha   90.00
_cell.angle_beta   90.00
_cell.angle_gamma   90.00
#
_symmetry.space_group_name_H-M   'P 1'
#
loop_
_entity.id
_entity.type
_entity.pdbx_description
1 polymer ?
#
loop_
_entity_poly.entity_id
_entity_poly.type
_entity_poly.pdbx_seq_one_letter_code
_entity_poly.pdbx_strand_id
1 'polypeptide(L)'
;METVNVTLSWDEIISLSEALKFENPYMRWKYGPPKDLDFFPLCVWLQNPENAERYRELGINVYVGLWKGPTEEQLERLRKAGMYVICDQNDVGLSHINDPVIIGWMHGDEPDNAQPLPDGSGYGPPIPPSEIVDNYV
;
A
#
# COMPACT_ATOMS: atom_id res chain seq x y z
N MET A 1 -0.97 -41.99 9.20
CA MET A 1 -0.80 -40.86 8.27
C MET A 1 -0.18 -41.47 7.03
N GLU A 2 -0.91 -41.51 5.93
CA GLU A 2 -0.47 -42.17 4.69
C GLU A 2 0.11 -41.12 3.75
N THR A 3 1.33 -41.32 3.29
CA THR A 3 2.00 -40.40 2.36
C THR A 3 1.69 -40.84 0.93
N VAL A 4 1.07 -39.97 0.14
CA VAL A 4 0.84 -40.20 -1.29
C VAL A 4 1.90 -39.48 -2.09
N ASN A 5 2.63 -40.22 -2.92
CA ASN A 5 3.55 -39.63 -3.89
C ASN A 5 2.76 -39.26 -5.14
N VAL A 6 2.68 -37.96 -5.42
CA VAL A 6 2.10 -37.44 -6.66
C VAL A 6 3.25 -37.05 -7.57
N THR A 7 3.25 -37.57 -8.80
CA THR A 7 4.20 -37.18 -9.85
C THR A 7 3.42 -36.41 -10.91
N LEU A 8 3.79 -35.15 -11.12
CA LEU A 8 3.25 -34.29 -12.17
C LEU A 8 4.40 -33.89 -13.09
N SER A 9 4.14 -33.90 -14.38
CA SER A 9 5.02 -33.32 -15.39
C SER A 9 4.90 -31.80 -15.44
N TRP A 10 5.92 -31.13 -15.99
CA TRP A 10 5.87 -29.69 -16.23
C TRP A 10 4.71 -29.28 -17.14
N ASP A 11 4.39 -30.09 -18.15
CA ASP A 11 3.27 -29.83 -19.06
C ASP A 11 1.91 -29.95 -18.35
N GLU A 12 1.76 -30.90 -17.42
CA GLU A 12 0.56 -31.02 -16.58
C GLU A 12 0.42 -29.83 -15.62
N ILE A 13 1.53 -29.34 -15.05
CA ILE A 13 1.53 -28.14 -14.21
C ILE A 13 1.11 -26.91 -15.03
N ILE A 14 1.67 -26.74 -16.23
CA ILE A 14 1.36 -25.60 -17.10
C ILE A 14 -0.11 -25.65 -17.53
N SER A 15 -0.62 -26.80 -17.98
CA SER A 15 -2.02 -26.99 -18.37
C SER A 15 -3.00 -26.71 -17.22
N LEU A 16 -2.69 -27.18 -16.00
CA LEU A 16 -3.48 -26.86 -14.81
C LEU A 16 -3.42 -25.37 -14.44
N SER A 17 -2.28 -24.71 -14.69
CA SER A 17 -2.09 -23.28 -14.44
C SER A 17 -2.80 -22.39 -15.46
N GLU A 18 -2.94 -22.83 -16.72
CA GLU A 18 -3.70 -22.11 -17.75
C GLU A 18 -5.20 -21.99 -17.38
N ALA A 19 -5.71 -22.93 -16.59
CA ALA A 19 -7.06 -22.87 -16.02
C ALA A 19 -7.19 -21.87 -14.86
N LEU A 20 -6.08 -21.49 -14.23
CA LEU A 20 -6.03 -20.44 -13.19
C LEU A 20 -5.76 -19.09 -13.85
N LYS A 21 -6.83 -18.40 -14.24
CA LYS A 21 -6.73 -16.98 -14.56
C LYS A 21 -6.33 -16.24 -13.28
N PHE A 22 -5.11 -15.72 -13.25
CA PHE A 22 -4.70 -14.76 -12.25
C PHE A 22 -5.49 -13.47 -12.49
N GLU A 23 -6.52 -13.24 -11.68
CA GLU A 23 -7.21 -11.96 -11.64
C GLU A 23 -6.40 -10.99 -10.79
N ASN A 24 -5.96 -9.89 -11.40
CA ASN A 24 -5.22 -8.87 -10.67
C ASN A 24 -6.08 -8.39 -9.47
N PRO A 25 -5.62 -8.57 -8.22
CA PRO A 25 -6.40 -8.20 -7.04
C PRO A 25 -6.72 -6.71 -7.00
N TYR A 26 -5.95 -5.87 -7.70
CA TYR A 26 -6.16 -4.42 -7.77
C TYR A 26 -7.39 -4.01 -8.59
N MET A 27 -7.94 -4.90 -9.43
CA MET A 27 -9.09 -4.62 -10.30
C MET A 27 -10.34 -4.17 -9.55
N ARG A 28 -10.50 -4.59 -8.29
CA ARG A 28 -11.68 -4.29 -7.47
C ARG A 28 -11.75 -2.84 -6.98
N TRP A 29 -10.62 -2.11 -6.98
CA TRP A 29 -10.58 -0.73 -6.49
C TRP A 29 -10.52 0.26 -7.66
N LYS A 30 -11.38 1.27 -7.63
CA LYS A 30 -11.39 2.35 -8.62
C LYS A 30 -10.11 3.20 -8.56
N TYR A 31 -9.66 3.50 -7.33
CA TYR A 31 -8.51 4.36 -7.02
C TYR A 31 -7.39 3.58 -6.31
N GLY A 32 -7.30 2.28 -6.59
CA GLY A 32 -6.26 1.42 -6.01
C GLY A 32 -4.96 1.46 -6.84
N PRO A 33 -4.04 0.53 -6.56
CA PRO A 33 -2.82 0.38 -7.33
C PRO A 33 -3.08 0.14 -8.83
N PRO A 34 -2.07 0.39 -9.69
CA PRO A 34 -2.18 0.12 -11.12
C PRO A 34 -2.67 -1.30 -11.43
N LYS A 35 -3.54 -1.40 -12.43
CA LYS A 35 -4.16 -2.65 -12.87
C LYS A 35 -3.30 -3.46 -13.85
N ASP A 36 -2.13 -2.94 -14.17
CA ASP A 36 -1.12 -3.65 -14.93
C ASP A 36 -0.72 -4.95 -14.20
N LEU A 37 -0.62 -6.05 -14.95
CA LEU A 37 -0.22 -7.34 -14.41
C LEU A 37 1.26 -7.35 -13.99
N ASP A 38 2.07 -6.47 -14.56
CA ASP A 38 3.48 -6.31 -14.24
C ASP A 38 3.72 -5.38 -13.03
N PHE A 39 2.65 -4.83 -12.45
CA PHE A 39 2.77 -3.98 -11.27
C PHE A 39 2.87 -4.80 -9.98
N PHE A 40 4.03 -4.71 -9.33
CA PHE A 40 4.23 -5.17 -7.96
C PHE A 40 4.72 -3.99 -7.09
N PRO A 41 4.08 -3.66 -5.96
CA PRO A 41 4.48 -2.52 -5.14
C PRO A 41 5.78 -2.82 -4.40
N LEU A 42 6.85 -2.13 -4.80
CA LEU A 42 8.13 -2.05 -4.10
C LEU A 42 8.18 -0.72 -3.38
N CYS A 43 8.07 -0.79 -2.05
CA CYS A 43 7.74 0.34 -1.22
C CYS A 43 8.95 0.94 -0.50
N VAL A 44 8.87 2.23 -0.18
CA VAL A 44 9.77 2.88 0.76
C VAL A 44 8.98 3.61 1.85
N TRP A 45 9.33 3.38 3.11
CA TRP A 45 8.60 3.91 4.27
C TRP A 45 9.09 5.30 4.69
N LEU A 46 8.17 6.26 4.72
CA LEU A 46 8.31 7.60 5.32
C LEU A 46 9.60 8.35 4.90
N GLN A 47 10.02 8.21 3.64
CA GLN A 47 11.20 8.91 3.12
C GLN A 47 10.86 10.27 2.54
N ASN A 48 11.87 11.15 2.43
CA ASN A 48 11.71 12.44 1.77
C ASN A 48 11.53 12.24 0.23
N PRO A 49 10.49 12.82 -0.40
CA PRO A 49 10.29 12.77 -1.85
C PRO A 49 11.42 13.38 -2.71
N GLU A 50 12.39 14.09 -2.11
CA GLU A 50 13.62 14.51 -2.82
C GLU A 50 14.42 13.34 -3.39
N ASN A 51 14.29 12.16 -2.78
CA ASN A 51 14.98 10.95 -3.23
C ASN A 51 14.16 10.12 -4.22
N ALA A 52 12.99 10.60 -4.68
CA ALA A 52 12.07 9.81 -5.49
C ALA A 52 12.74 9.25 -6.76
N GLU A 53 13.47 10.09 -7.51
CA GLU A 53 14.20 9.65 -8.70
C GLU A 53 15.25 8.56 -8.37
N ARG A 54 15.99 8.74 -7.27
CA ARG A 54 17.01 7.76 -6.82
C ARG A 54 16.38 6.43 -6.41
N TYR A 55 15.21 6.46 -5.76
CA TYR A 55 14.48 5.24 -5.44
C TYR A 55 13.91 4.56 -6.68
N ARG A 56 13.43 5.36 -7.64
CA ARG A 56 12.94 4.87 -8.92
C ARG A 56 14.04 4.15 -9.71
N GLU A 57 15.26 4.69 -9.72
CA GLU A 57 16.44 4.05 -10.31
C GLU A 57 16.78 2.71 -9.67
N LEU A 58 16.46 2.52 -8.38
CA LEU A 58 16.61 1.25 -7.66
C LEU A 58 15.44 0.29 -7.86
N GLY A 59 14.41 0.68 -8.63
CA GLY A 59 13.23 -0.13 -8.90
C GLY A 59 12.08 0.04 -7.91
N ILE A 60 12.23 0.87 -6.87
CA ILE A 60 11.13 1.22 -5.96
C ILE A 60 10.10 2.06 -6.74
N ASN A 61 8.81 1.85 -6.47
CA ASN A 61 7.72 2.48 -7.21
C ASN A 61 6.60 3.05 -6.33
N VAL A 62 6.62 2.80 -5.02
CA VAL A 62 5.60 3.30 -4.08
C VAL A 62 6.26 3.92 -2.84
N TYR A 63 5.76 5.07 -2.41
CA TYR A 63 5.98 5.60 -1.07
C TYR A 63 4.86 5.15 -0.15
N VAL A 64 5.19 4.84 1.10
CA VAL A 64 4.21 4.56 2.15
C VAL A 64 4.45 5.53 3.31
N GLY A 65 3.47 6.39 3.53
CA GLY A 65 3.56 7.53 4.43
C GLY A 65 4.34 8.71 3.83
N LEU A 66 3.91 9.92 4.19
CA LEU A 66 4.62 11.16 3.89
C LEU A 66 4.69 11.98 5.18
N TRP A 67 5.90 12.34 5.61
CA TRP A 67 6.06 13.15 6.82
C TRP A 67 5.34 14.50 6.66
N LYS A 68 4.39 14.76 7.57
CA LYS A 68 3.49 15.95 7.54
C LYS A 68 2.83 16.15 6.17
N GLY A 69 2.52 15.04 5.49
CA GLY A 69 1.97 15.02 4.15
C GLY A 69 0.59 14.36 4.07
N PRO A 70 0.06 14.19 2.85
CA PRO A 70 0.62 14.73 1.61
C PRO A 70 0.58 16.26 1.56
N THR A 71 1.58 16.87 0.94
CA THR A 71 1.57 18.28 0.50
C THR A 71 1.58 18.35 -1.03
N GLU A 72 1.18 19.48 -1.60
CA GLU A 72 1.21 19.68 -3.07
C GLU A 72 2.61 19.45 -3.65
N GLU A 73 3.65 19.94 -2.97
CA GLU A 73 5.04 19.75 -3.39
C GLU A 73 5.45 18.28 -3.36
N GLN A 74 5.05 17.54 -2.31
CA GLN A 74 5.35 16.12 -2.21
C GLN A 74 4.67 15.34 -3.34
N LEU A 75 3.36 15.56 -3.57
CA LEU A 75 2.62 14.91 -4.65
C LEU A 75 3.24 15.23 -6.01
N GLU A 76 3.59 16.49 -6.27
CA GLU A 76 4.18 16.91 -7.54
C GLU A 76 5.55 16.27 -7.79
N ARG A 77 6.38 16.13 -6.76
CA ARG A 77 7.67 15.44 -6.88
C ARG A 77 7.49 13.96 -7.23
N LEU A 78 6.52 13.29 -6.59
CA LEU A 78 6.23 11.89 -6.88
C LEU A 78 5.67 11.70 -8.30
N ARG A 79 4.78 12.60 -8.78
CA ARG A 79 4.31 12.59 -10.17
C ARG A 79 5.47 12.69 -11.15
N LYS A 80 6.37 13.66 -10.96
CA LYS A 80 7.54 13.87 -11.83
C LYS A 80 8.46 12.64 -11.87
N ALA A 81 8.65 11.99 -10.73
CA ALA A 81 9.45 10.75 -10.63
C ALA A 81 8.70 9.50 -11.12
N GLY A 82 7.41 9.60 -11.46
CA GLY A 82 6.58 8.46 -11.85
C GLY A 82 6.40 7.44 -10.70
N MET A 83 6.25 7.94 -9.47
CA MET A 83 6.06 7.13 -8.27
C MET A 83 4.67 7.34 -7.67
N TYR A 84 4.13 6.28 -7.06
CA TYR A 84 2.83 6.31 -6.38
C TYR A 84 2.99 6.48 -4.87
N VAL A 85 1.90 6.76 -4.17
CA VAL A 85 1.90 6.89 -2.71
C VAL A 85 0.67 6.28 -2.05
N ILE A 86 0.89 5.67 -0.90
CA ILE A 86 -0.11 5.43 0.15
C ILE A 86 0.17 6.45 1.25
N CYS A 87 -0.79 7.32 1.58
CA CYS A 87 -0.59 8.40 2.54
C CYS A 87 -1.83 8.65 3.41
N ASP A 88 -1.68 9.49 4.42
CA ASP A 88 -2.79 9.92 5.28
C ASP A 88 -3.82 10.73 4.46
N GLN A 89 -5.08 10.67 4.90
CA GLN A 89 -6.12 11.56 4.40
C GLN A 89 -6.01 12.93 5.07
N ASN A 90 -5.76 13.97 4.27
CA ASN A 90 -5.84 15.37 4.69
C ASN A 90 -6.49 16.20 3.57
N ASP A 91 -6.69 17.50 3.79
CA ASP A 91 -7.34 18.39 2.81
C ASP A 91 -6.67 18.36 1.42
N VAL A 92 -5.33 18.28 1.37
CA VAL A 92 -4.57 18.18 0.12
C VAL A 92 -4.80 16.83 -0.55
N GLY A 93 -4.68 15.73 0.18
CA GLY A 93 -4.91 14.39 -0.37
C GLY A 93 -6.32 14.26 -0.94
N LEU A 94 -7.33 14.71 -0.20
CA LEU A 94 -8.74 14.62 -0.60
C LEU A 94 -9.07 15.51 -1.81
N SER A 95 -8.40 16.65 -1.98
CA SER A 95 -8.56 17.47 -3.18
C SER A 95 -8.03 16.77 -4.44
N HIS A 96 -7.12 15.81 -4.28
CA HIS A 96 -6.53 14.97 -5.33
C HIS A 96 -7.08 13.53 -5.34
N ILE A 97 -8.28 13.27 -4.80
CA ILE A 97 -8.85 11.90 -4.71
C ILE A 97 -8.98 11.15 -6.05
N ASN A 98 -9.02 11.87 -7.18
CA ASN A 98 -9.07 11.30 -8.52
C ASN A 98 -7.70 11.21 -9.21
N ASP A 99 -6.64 11.70 -8.55
CA ASP A 99 -5.27 11.65 -9.06
C ASP A 99 -4.69 10.24 -8.84
N PRO A 100 -4.23 9.56 -9.91
CA PRO A 100 -3.68 8.21 -9.78
C PRO A 100 -2.36 8.15 -9.00
N VAL A 101 -1.73 9.28 -8.64
CA VAL A 101 -0.53 9.29 -7.79
C VAL A 101 -0.83 8.69 -6.41
N ILE A 102 -2.04 8.90 -5.86
CA ILE A 102 -2.47 8.31 -4.60
C ILE A 102 -3.19 6.99 -4.90
N ILE A 103 -2.64 5.88 -4.40
CA ILE A 103 -3.14 4.52 -4.67
C ILE A 103 -3.73 3.84 -3.42
N GLY A 104 -3.77 4.56 -2.31
CA GLY A 104 -4.33 4.08 -1.06
C GLY A 104 -4.24 5.12 0.06
N TRP A 105 -5.10 4.93 1.06
CA TRP A 105 -5.14 5.77 2.27
C TRP A 105 -4.61 4.98 3.46
N MET A 106 -3.63 5.56 4.15
CA MET A 106 -3.04 4.98 5.34
C MET A 106 -3.93 5.31 6.55
N HIS A 107 -4.17 4.32 7.41
CA HIS A 107 -4.62 4.58 8.77
C HIS A 107 -3.42 5.00 9.64
N GLY A 108 -3.64 5.34 10.92
CA GLY A 108 -2.53 5.61 11.85
C GLY A 108 -1.58 4.41 12.00
N ASP A 109 -0.33 4.66 12.34
CA ASP A 109 0.69 3.61 12.52
C ASP A 109 0.40 2.72 13.74
N GLU A 110 0.68 1.42 13.61
CA GLU A 110 0.56 0.40 14.66
C GLU A 110 -0.70 0.46 15.57
N PRO A 111 -1.93 0.51 15.00
CA PRO A 111 -3.15 0.61 15.80
C PRO A 111 -3.42 -0.66 16.62
N ASP A 112 -2.82 -1.79 16.24
CA ASP A 112 -2.89 -3.08 16.90
C ASP A 112 -1.93 -3.22 18.08
N ASN A 113 -1.01 -2.27 18.26
CA ASN A 113 -0.17 -2.21 19.45
C ASN A 113 -0.96 -1.71 20.67
N ALA A 114 -0.45 -2.03 21.86
CA ALA A 114 -0.98 -1.47 23.10
C ALA A 114 -0.82 0.06 23.07
N GLN A 115 -1.88 0.81 23.36
CA GLN A 115 -1.90 2.27 23.21
C GLN A 115 -1.53 2.97 24.52
N PRO A 116 -0.74 4.05 24.50
CA PRO A 116 -0.37 4.75 25.73
C PRO A 116 -1.60 5.32 26.45
N LEU A 117 -1.70 5.10 27.75
CA LEU A 117 -2.76 5.68 28.56
C LEU A 117 -2.55 7.20 28.68
N PRO A 118 -3.62 8.03 28.63
CA PRO A 118 -3.49 9.49 28.65
C PRO A 118 -2.78 10.07 29.88
N ASP A 119 -2.82 9.35 31.01
CA ASP A 119 -2.18 9.74 32.27
C ASP A 119 -0.71 9.28 32.38
N GLY A 120 -0.18 8.58 31.37
CA GLY A 120 1.17 8.04 31.36
C GLY A 120 1.38 6.85 32.30
N SER A 121 0.33 6.25 32.84
CA SER A 121 0.42 5.14 33.79
C SER A 121 0.80 3.79 33.16
N GLY A 122 0.84 3.71 31.83
CA GLY A 122 1.19 2.51 31.08
C GLY A 122 0.51 2.47 29.72
N TYR A 123 0.13 1.26 29.30
CA TYR A 123 -0.52 1.01 28.02
C TYR A 123 -1.87 0.33 28.22
N GLY A 124 -2.86 0.77 27.44
CA GLY A 124 -4.19 0.21 27.33
C GLY A 124 -4.32 -0.77 26.14
N PRO A 125 -5.57 -1.12 25.76
CA PRO A 125 -5.83 -2.01 24.64
C PRO A 125 -5.43 -1.37 23.29
N PRO A 126 -5.33 -2.18 22.22
CA PRO A 126 -5.22 -1.67 20.86
C PRO A 126 -6.45 -0.89 20.42
N ILE A 127 -6.31 -0.10 19.35
CA ILE A 127 -7.41 0.65 18.74
C ILE A 127 -8.35 -0.34 18.03
N PRO A 128 -9.65 -0.38 18.36
CA PRO A 128 -10.61 -1.24 17.67
C PRO A 128 -10.68 -0.93 16.17
N PRO A 129 -10.85 -1.95 15.29
CA PRO A 129 -10.99 -1.71 13.86
C PRO A 129 -12.12 -0.75 13.48
N SER A 130 -13.22 -0.72 14.25
CA SER A 130 -14.32 0.22 14.02
C SER A 130 -13.87 1.68 14.19
N GLU A 131 -13.04 1.97 15.19
CA GLU A 131 -12.52 3.32 15.40
C GLU A 131 -11.56 3.72 14.28
N ILE A 132 -10.78 2.77 13.75
CA ILE A 132 -9.94 3.01 12.56
C ILE A 132 -10.80 3.35 11.33
N VAL A 133 -11.90 2.62 11.12
CA VAL A 133 -12.84 2.91 10.02
C VAL A 133 -13.47 4.29 10.17
N ASP A 134 -13.89 4.65 11.38
CA ASP A 134 -14.53 5.95 11.68
C ASP A 134 -13.59 7.15 11.49
N ASN A 135 -12.27 6.93 11.45
CA ASN A 135 -11.27 7.98 11.23
C ASN A 135 -11.04 8.32 9.75
N TYR A 136 -11.48 7.48 8.82
CA TYR A 136 -11.43 7.82 7.40
C TYR A 136 -12.50 8.86 7.06
N VAL A 137 -12.16 9.78 6.17
CA VAL A 137 -13.01 10.89 5.69
C VAL A 137 -13.55 10.59 4.30
#